data_AF-A0A8R7UWG2-F1
#
_entry.id   AF-A0A8R7UWG2-F1
#
_cell.length_a   1.000
_cell.length_b   1.000
_cell.length_c   1.000
_cell.angle_alpha   90.00
_cell.angle_beta   90.00
_cell.angle_gamma   90.00
#
_symmetry.space_group_name_H-M   'P 1'
#
loop_
_entity.id
_entity.type
_entity.pdbx_description
1 polymer ?
#
loop_
_entity_poly.entity_id
_entity_poly.type
_entity_poly.pdbx_seq_one_letter_code
_entity_poly.pdbx_strand_id
1 'polypeptide(L)'
;MKFNRGRRHRRNSKAEVDSGDMLSKLPGDIQACNGDRLSELPADVLLNILERVGTLDAVRTCILSKRMHRLPTMLSQIVIDLSPRDLFQKSDVVADVTNKILSRRPPQITIRKLKLKFVLSPPCCHSIGKSVGLAMATHKFDAMHLLVSRVCIYGT
;
A
#
# COMPACT_ATOMS: atom_id res chain seq x y z
N MET A 1 43.13 29.92 -60.72
CA MET A 1 41.97 29.40 -61.48
C MET A 1 40.69 29.94 -60.84
N LYS A 2 39.95 30.79 -61.56
CA LYS A 2 38.60 31.27 -61.21
C LYS A 2 37.60 30.19 -61.60
N PHE A 3 36.55 29.94 -60.81
CA PHE A 3 35.20 29.72 -61.34
C PHE A 3 34.13 30.10 -60.30
N ASN A 4 33.39 31.14 -60.66
CA ASN A 4 32.18 31.65 -60.01
C ASN A 4 30.95 30.84 -60.45
N ARG A 5 29.87 31.04 -59.67
CA ARG A 5 28.44 31.13 -60.05
C ARG A 5 27.57 29.95 -59.59
N GLY A 6 26.72 30.23 -58.60
CA GLY A 6 25.58 29.40 -58.21
C GLY A 6 24.48 30.25 -57.61
N ARG A 7 23.50 30.61 -58.44
CA ARG A 7 22.42 31.59 -58.19
C ARG A 7 21.53 31.22 -56.99
N ARG A 8 21.25 32.23 -56.16
CA ARG A 8 20.12 32.24 -55.22
C ARG A 8 18.83 32.09 -56.00
N HIS A 9 18.07 31.03 -55.76
CA HIS A 9 16.69 30.91 -56.21
C HIS A 9 15.74 30.72 -55.03
N ARG A 10 14.96 31.78 -54.84
CA ARG A 10 13.83 31.97 -53.94
C ARG A 10 12.79 30.88 -54.19
N ARG A 11 12.47 30.06 -53.20
CA ARG A 11 11.23 29.28 -53.18
C ARG A 11 10.44 29.62 -51.92
N ASN A 12 9.52 30.56 -52.11
CA ASN A 12 8.34 30.71 -51.30
C ASN A 12 7.38 29.58 -51.72
N SER A 13 7.04 28.69 -50.81
CA SER A 13 5.86 27.85 -50.93
C SER A 13 5.43 27.47 -49.52
N LYS A 14 4.59 28.35 -48.97
CA LYS A 14 3.66 28.10 -47.88
C LYS A 14 2.88 26.82 -48.19
N ALA A 15 3.19 25.73 -47.48
CA ALA A 15 2.36 24.54 -47.38
C ALA A 15 1.95 24.44 -45.91
N GLU A 16 0.81 25.01 -45.58
CA GLU A 16 0.15 24.72 -44.32
C GLU A 16 -0.38 23.30 -44.44
N VAL A 17 0.31 22.36 -43.79
CA VAL A 17 -0.26 21.06 -43.48
C VAL A 17 -1.18 21.32 -42.30
N ASP A 18 -2.45 21.54 -42.60
CA ASP A 18 -3.57 21.41 -41.67
C ASP A 18 -3.55 19.97 -41.13
N SER A 19 -2.75 19.76 -40.09
CA SER A 19 -2.80 18.55 -39.28
C SER A 19 -4.06 18.68 -38.44
N GLY A 20 -5.18 18.37 -39.12
CA GLY A 20 -6.50 18.31 -38.55
C GLY A 20 -6.44 17.60 -37.21
N ASP A 21 -6.78 18.39 -36.20
CA ASP A 21 -7.20 18.01 -34.87
C ASP A 21 -8.24 16.89 -34.93
N MET A 22 -7.75 15.64 -35.04
CA MET A 22 -8.57 14.44 -34.91
C MET A 22 -8.83 14.06 -33.44
N LEU A 23 -8.40 14.89 -32.48
CA LEU A 23 -8.60 14.65 -31.05
C LEU A 23 -9.82 15.39 -30.47
N SER A 24 -10.43 16.33 -31.21
CA SER A 24 -11.64 17.03 -30.78
C SER A 24 -12.96 16.26 -30.97
N LYS A 25 -12.92 15.00 -31.43
CA LYS A 25 -14.12 14.15 -31.63
C LYS A 25 -14.26 12.98 -30.66
N LEU A 26 -13.70 13.08 -29.45
CA LEU A 26 -14.17 12.25 -28.35
C LEU A 26 -15.37 12.98 -27.69
N PRO A 27 -16.54 12.34 -27.54
CA PRO A 27 -17.70 12.96 -26.92
C PRO A 27 -17.32 13.45 -25.52
N GLY A 28 -17.58 14.74 -25.28
CA GLY A 28 -17.14 15.53 -24.11
C GLY A 28 -17.78 15.16 -22.77
N ASP A 29 -18.11 13.89 -22.55
CA ASP A 29 -18.77 13.40 -21.34
C ASP A 29 -17.96 12.32 -20.58
N ILE A 30 -16.65 12.22 -20.82
CA ILE A 30 -15.79 11.70 -19.74
C ILE A 30 -15.51 12.89 -18.83
N GLN A 31 -16.50 13.25 -18.03
CA GLN A 31 -16.28 14.08 -16.85
C GLN A 31 -15.25 13.35 -16.00
N ALA A 32 -13.98 13.73 -16.15
CA ALA A 32 -12.92 13.32 -15.26
C ALA A 32 -13.40 13.71 -13.86
N CYS A 33 -13.86 12.71 -13.11
CA CYS A 33 -14.31 12.86 -11.75
C CYS A 33 -13.04 13.17 -10.94
N ASN A 34 -12.62 14.44 -10.93
CA ASN A 34 -11.38 14.91 -10.30
C ASN A 34 -11.46 14.92 -8.76
N GLY A 35 -12.46 14.25 -8.18
CA GLY A 35 -12.62 14.06 -6.74
C GLY A 35 -12.08 12.70 -6.32
N ASP A 36 -11.36 12.66 -5.19
CA ASP A 36 -10.98 11.41 -4.53
C ASP A 36 -12.22 10.76 -3.90
N ARG A 37 -12.98 10.04 -4.74
CA ARG A 37 -14.23 9.36 -4.37
C ARG A 37 -14.04 8.30 -3.28
N LEU A 38 -12.82 7.78 -3.09
CA LEU A 38 -12.52 6.88 -1.99
C LEU A 38 -12.48 7.62 -0.66
N SER A 39 -11.85 8.80 -0.61
CA SER A 39 -11.84 9.63 0.60
C SER A 39 -13.22 10.15 1.00
N GLU A 40 -14.17 10.25 0.07
CA GLU A 40 -15.56 10.65 0.31
C GLU A 40 -16.39 9.55 0.99
N LEU A 41 -15.98 8.29 0.90
CA LEU A 41 -16.75 7.19 1.47
C LEU A 41 -16.84 7.26 3.01
N PRO A 42 -17.94 6.77 3.61
CA PRO A 42 -18.03 6.53 5.04
C PRO A 42 -16.94 5.55 5.53
N ALA A 43 -16.52 5.71 6.80
CA ALA A 43 -15.38 4.95 7.35
C ALA A 43 -15.66 3.45 7.45
N ASP A 44 -16.90 3.08 7.73
CA ASP A 44 -17.43 1.71 7.75
C ASP A 44 -17.35 1.05 6.37
N VAL A 45 -17.68 1.77 5.30
CA VAL A 45 -17.53 1.28 3.92
C VAL A 45 -16.05 1.06 3.58
N LEU A 46 -15.19 2.01 3.96
CA LEU A 46 -13.75 1.87 3.78
C LEU A 46 -13.19 0.66 4.54
N LEU A 47 -13.60 0.46 5.80
CA LEU A 47 -13.19 -0.70 6.58
C LEU A 47 -13.62 -2.01 5.92
N ASN A 48 -14.86 -2.09 5.43
CA ASN A 48 -15.35 -3.26 4.73
C ASN A 48 -14.57 -3.56 3.43
N ILE A 49 -14.13 -2.54 2.70
CA ILE A 49 -13.25 -2.71 1.54
C ILE A 49 -11.88 -3.23 2.00
N LEU A 50 -11.25 -2.56 2.98
CA LEU A 50 -9.91 -2.90 3.47
C LEU A 50 -9.83 -4.33 4.04
N GLU A 51 -10.89 -4.79 4.71
CA GLU A 51 -11.04 -6.18 5.19
C GLU A 51 -10.94 -7.22 4.06
N ARG A 52 -11.33 -6.86 2.82
CA ARG A 52 -11.32 -7.76 1.67
C ARG A 52 -10.01 -7.73 0.89
N VAL A 53 -9.29 -6.61 0.89
CA VAL A 53 -8.01 -6.46 0.18
C VAL A 53 -6.86 -7.10 0.95
N GLY A 54 -7.02 -7.29 2.27
CA GLY A 54 -6.03 -7.92 3.14
C GLY A 54 -5.15 -6.89 3.85
N THR A 55 -4.54 -7.29 4.97
CA THR A 55 -3.95 -6.35 5.94
C THR A 55 -2.80 -5.50 5.38
N LEU A 56 -1.86 -6.10 4.65
CA LEU A 56 -0.70 -5.37 4.13
C LEU A 56 -1.10 -4.36 3.06
N ASP A 57 -1.96 -4.77 2.13
CA ASP A 57 -2.45 -3.89 1.09
C ASP A 57 -3.36 -2.81 1.67
N ALA A 58 -4.21 -3.15 2.65
CA ALA A 58 -4.99 -2.18 3.40
C ALA A 58 -4.11 -1.12 4.07
N VAL A 59 -3.01 -1.52 4.74
CA VAL A 59 -2.05 -0.58 5.34
C VAL A 59 -1.45 0.34 4.29
N ARG A 60 -1.07 -0.17 3.12
CA ARG A 60 -0.55 0.66 2.01
C ARG A 60 -1.61 1.63 1.48
N THR A 61 -2.85 1.16 1.27
CA THR A 61 -3.96 2.00 0.82
C THR A 61 -4.26 3.12 1.82
N CYS A 62 -4.09 2.87 3.13
CA CYS A 62 -4.35 3.87 4.16
C CYS A 62 -3.36 5.05 4.16
N ILE A 63 -2.27 4.98 3.39
CA ILE A 63 -1.32 6.08 3.17
C ILE A 63 -1.91 7.15 2.24
N LEU A 64 -2.89 6.80 1.40
CA LEU A 64 -3.47 7.70 0.40
C LEU A 64 -4.21 8.90 1.02
N SER A 65 -4.64 8.79 2.29
CA SER A 65 -5.36 9.85 2.97
C SER A 65 -5.14 9.85 4.48
N LYS A 66 -4.99 11.05 5.06
CA LYS A 66 -4.87 11.27 6.52
C LYS A 66 -6.03 10.64 7.29
N ARG A 67 -7.23 10.62 6.71
CA ARG A 67 -8.43 10.01 7.32
C ARG A 67 -8.30 8.48 7.43
N MET A 68 -7.63 7.86 6.46
CA MET A 68 -7.53 6.40 6.38
C MET A 68 -6.43 5.81 7.26
N HIS A 69 -5.44 6.60 7.68
CA HIS A 69 -4.30 6.14 8.50
C HIS A 69 -4.68 5.40 9.80
N ARG A 70 -5.87 5.67 10.37
CA ARG A 70 -6.35 5.00 11.59
C ARG A 70 -7.09 3.70 11.31
N LEU A 71 -7.57 3.47 10.09
CA LEU A 71 -8.39 2.31 9.74
C LEU A 71 -7.68 0.96 9.91
N PRO A 72 -6.35 0.81 9.68
CA PRO A 72 -5.68 -0.45 9.92
C PRO A 72 -5.79 -0.95 11.36
N THR A 73 -5.90 -0.04 12.35
CA THR A 73 -6.07 -0.43 13.75
C THR A 73 -7.48 -0.92 14.07
N MET A 74 -8.44 -0.66 13.19
CA MET A 74 -9.85 -1.03 13.34
C MET A 74 -10.22 -2.30 12.54
N LEU A 75 -9.29 -2.89 11.79
CA LEU A 75 -9.52 -4.15 11.08
C LEU A 75 -9.74 -5.30 12.08
N SER A 76 -10.82 -6.05 11.91
CA SER A 76 -11.15 -7.28 12.62
C SER A 76 -10.26 -8.47 12.23
N GLN A 77 -9.69 -8.45 11.02
CA GLN A 77 -8.75 -9.48 10.55
C GLN A 77 -7.37 -8.89 10.26
N ILE A 78 -6.38 -9.36 11.03
CA ILE A 78 -4.98 -8.94 10.95
C ILE A 78 -4.17 -10.15 10.53
N VAL A 79 -3.70 -10.15 9.28
CA VAL A 79 -2.91 -11.22 8.67
C VAL A 79 -1.61 -10.65 8.13
N ILE A 80 -0.50 -10.95 8.81
CA ILE A 80 0.85 -10.66 8.34
C ILE A 80 1.49 -11.98 7.95
N ASP A 81 1.38 -12.31 6.67
CA ASP A 81 1.91 -13.52 6.05
C ASP A 81 2.87 -13.10 4.93
N LEU A 82 4.17 -13.16 5.22
CA LEU A 82 5.23 -12.82 4.28
C LEU A 82 6.05 -14.07 3.94
N SER A 83 6.73 -14.04 2.79
CA SER A 83 7.67 -15.10 2.43
C SER A 83 8.81 -15.18 3.45
N PRO A 84 9.45 -16.35 3.65
CA PRO A 84 10.58 -16.47 4.58
C PRO A 84 11.71 -15.46 4.33
N ARG A 85 11.99 -15.16 3.06
CA ARG A 85 12.98 -14.14 2.67
C ARG A 85 12.55 -12.74 3.11
N ASP A 86 11.29 -12.37 2.86
CA ASP A 86 10.74 -11.07 3.28
C ASP A 86 10.68 -10.94 4.80
N LEU A 87 10.30 -12.01 5.51
CA LEU A 87 10.26 -12.02 6.97
C LEU A 87 11.63 -11.79 7.59
N PHE A 88 12.68 -12.34 6.98
CA PHE A 88 14.05 -12.12 7.43
C PHE A 88 14.50 -10.68 7.16
N GLN A 89 14.28 -10.17 5.94
CA GLN A 89 14.71 -8.82 5.56
C GLN A 89 13.91 -7.71 6.26
N LYS A 90 12.64 -7.98 6.62
CA LYS A 90 11.68 -6.99 7.13
C LYS A 90 11.21 -7.31 8.54
N SER A 91 11.97 -8.09 9.30
CA SER A 91 11.59 -8.56 10.64
C SER A 91 11.22 -7.42 11.58
N ASP A 92 12.00 -6.33 11.54
CA ASP A 92 11.78 -5.15 12.38
C ASP A 92 10.52 -4.38 11.96
N VAL A 93 10.27 -4.32 10.64
CA VAL A 93 9.04 -3.71 10.09
C VAL A 93 7.82 -4.53 10.51
N VAL A 94 7.90 -5.85 10.48
CA VAL A 94 6.81 -6.74 10.95
C VAL A 94 6.53 -6.50 12.43
N ALA A 95 7.58 -6.42 13.26
CA ALA A 95 7.43 -6.14 14.69
C ALA A 95 6.82 -4.76 14.94
N ASP A 96 7.30 -3.73 14.25
CA ASP A 96 6.80 -2.36 14.38
C ASP A 96 5.34 -2.24 13.90
N VAL A 97 5.00 -2.77 12.73
CA VAL A 97 3.63 -2.77 12.21
C VAL A 97 2.70 -3.51 13.17
N THR A 98 3.11 -4.68 13.68
CA THR A 98 2.33 -5.44 14.66
C THR A 98 2.08 -4.62 15.92
N ASN A 99 3.12 -4.02 16.50
CA ASN A 99 3.00 -3.17 17.67
C ASN A 99 2.08 -1.97 17.40
N LYS A 100 2.27 -1.27 16.27
CA LYS A 100 1.50 -0.08 15.90
C LYS A 100 0.02 -0.38 15.68
N ILE A 101 -0.32 -1.53 15.12
CA ILE A 101 -1.71 -1.95 14.90
C ILE A 101 -2.36 -2.33 16.23
N LEU A 102 -1.68 -3.15 17.05
CA LEU A 102 -2.25 -3.69 18.27
C LEU A 102 -2.31 -2.66 19.42
N SER A 103 -1.27 -1.82 19.59
CA SER A 103 -1.20 -0.85 20.69
C SER A 103 -2.14 0.34 20.53
N ARG A 104 -2.47 0.72 19.29
CA ARG A 104 -3.37 1.85 18.98
C ARG A 104 -4.80 1.41 18.69
N ARG A 105 -5.09 0.12 18.88
CA ARG A 105 -6.42 -0.41 18.67
C ARG A 105 -7.37 0.09 19.77
N PRO A 106 -8.59 0.53 19.41
CA PRO A 106 -9.62 0.79 20.41
C PRO A 106 -10.16 -0.53 21.01
N PRO A 107 -10.31 -0.63 22.35
CA PRO A 107 -10.69 -1.87 23.04
C PRO A 107 -12.09 -2.39 22.68
N GLN A 108 -12.92 -1.55 22.07
CA GLN A 108 -14.28 -1.87 21.66
C GLN A 108 -14.34 -2.79 20.43
N ILE A 109 -13.27 -2.85 19.63
CA ILE A 109 -13.25 -3.61 18.38
C ILE A 109 -12.57 -4.96 18.60
N THR A 110 -13.35 -6.03 18.50
CA THR A 110 -12.85 -7.41 18.63
C THR A 110 -11.90 -7.79 17.50
N ILE A 111 -10.92 -8.64 17.79
CA ILE A 111 -10.02 -9.18 16.77
C ILE A 111 -10.52 -10.58 16.43
N ARG A 112 -11.23 -10.70 15.31
CA ARG A 112 -11.79 -11.98 14.88
C ARG A 112 -10.70 -12.95 14.43
N LYS A 113 -9.63 -12.42 13.83
CA LYS A 113 -8.53 -13.25 13.35
C LYS A 113 -7.20 -12.51 13.45
N LEU A 114 -6.25 -13.09 14.16
CA LEU A 114 -4.84 -12.68 14.14
C LEU A 114 -3.99 -13.82 13.57
N LYS A 115 -3.36 -13.62 12.42
CA LYS A 115 -2.35 -14.54 11.87
C LYS A 115 -1.05 -13.79 11.66
N LEU A 116 0.00 -14.17 12.38
CA LEU A 116 1.31 -13.54 12.27
C LEU A 116 2.37 -14.59 11.96
N LYS A 117 3.13 -14.37 10.88
CA LYS A 117 4.40 -15.05 10.66
C LYS A 117 5.55 -14.13 11.06
N PHE A 118 6.50 -14.65 11.83
CA PHE A 118 7.70 -13.89 12.21
C PHE A 118 8.90 -14.81 12.45
N VAL A 119 10.09 -14.21 12.42
CA VAL A 119 11.36 -14.89 12.67
C VAL A 119 11.68 -14.92 14.16
N LEU A 120 12.17 -16.06 14.66
CA LEU A 120 12.71 -16.17 16.01
C LEU A 120 14.11 -15.54 16.09
N SER A 121 14.17 -14.21 16.09
CA SER A 121 15.37 -13.42 16.35
C SER A 121 15.17 -12.61 17.63
N PRO A 122 16.16 -12.54 18.55
CA PRO A 122 16.00 -11.92 19.87
C PRO A 122 15.31 -10.54 19.90
N PRO A 123 15.65 -9.55 19.04
CA PRO A 123 14.98 -8.25 19.06
C PRO A 123 13.51 -8.32 18.59
N CYS A 124 13.21 -9.13 17.58
CA CYS A 124 11.90 -9.16 16.95
C CYS A 124 10.88 -9.98 17.75
N CYS A 125 11.28 -11.14 18.28
CA CYS A 125 10.35 -12.02 19.01
C CYS A 125 9.91 -11.43 20.36
N HIS A 126 10.78 -10.67 21.03
CA HIS A 126 10.42 -9.98 22.27
C HIS A 126 9.38 -8.88 22.01
N SER A 127 9.60 -8.04 21.00
CA SER A 127 8.69 -6.94 20.64
C SER A 127 7.30 -7.45 20.22
N ILE A 128 7.26 -8.48 19.37
CA ILE A 128 6.01 -9.10 18.91
C ILE A 128 5.30 -9.78 20.10
N GLY A 129 6.02 -10.57 20.89
CA GLY A 129 5.45 -11.25 22.06
C GLY A 129 4.85 -10.27 23.07
N LYS A 130 5.56 -9.18 23.38
CA LYS A 130 5.05 -8.11 24.26
C LYS A 130 3.79 -7.46 23.70
N SER A 131 3.81 -7.09 22.41
CA SER A 131 2.67 -6.42 21.76
C SER A 131 1.43 -7.32 21.72
N VAL A 132 1.61 -8.59 21.39
CA VAL A 132 0.54 -9.59 21.37
C VAL A 132 0.03 -9.86 22.78
N GLY A 133 0.91 -10.03 23.77
CA GLY A 133 0.51 -10.26 25.16
C GLY A 133 -0.32 -9.10 25.74
N LEU A 134 0.09 -7.86 25.47
CA LEU A 134 -0.69 -6.66 25.85
C LEU A 134 -2.04 -6.61 25.13
N ALA A 135 -2.08 -6.99 23.84
CA ALA A 135 -3.33 -7.04 23.09
C ALA A 135 -4.28 -8.11 23.64
N MET A 136 -3.77 -9.28 24.03
CA MET A 136 -4.55 -10.36 24.64
C MET A 136 -5.13 -9.98 26.00
N ALA A 137 -4.44 -9.12 26.76
CA ALA A 137 -4.96 -8.61 28.03
C ALA A 137 -6.12 -7.61 27.85
N THR A 138 -6.24 -7.00 26.67
CA THR A 138 -7.15 -5.87 26.41
C THR A 138 -8.28 -6.20 25.42
N HIS A 139 -8.08 -7.16 24.53
CA HIS A 139 -9.01 -7.48 23.44
C HIS A 139 -9.36 -8.96 23.42
N LYS A 140 -10.58 -9.27 22.98
CA LYS A 140 -11.01 -10.63 22.69
C LYS A 140 -10.55 -11.06 21.31
N PHE A 141 -10.04 -12.29 21.23
CA PHE A 141 -9.61 -12.95 20.00
C PHE A 141 -10.49 -14.16 19.71
N ASP A 142 -11.11 -14.23 18.52
CA ASP A 142 -11.86 -15.43 18.14
C ASP A 142 -10.90 -16.52 17.62
N ALA A 143 -9.85 -16.12 16.90
CA ALA A 143 -8.79 -17.00 16.42
C ALA A 143 -7.43 -16.31 16.39
N MET A 144 -6.40 -16.98 16.93
CA MET A 144 -5.01 -16.52 16.89
C MET A 144 -4.09 -17.63 16.38
N HIS A 145 -3.25 -17.32 15.40
CA HIS A 145 -2.27 -18.22 14.82
C HIS A 145 -0.92 -17.52 14.70
N LEU A 146 0.06 -17.96 15.48
CA LEU A 146 1.44 -17.48 15.44
C LEU A 146 2.31 -18.56 14.80
N LEU A 147 2.96 -18.20 13.69
CA LEU A 147 3.83 -19.08 12.92
C LEU A 147 5.26 -18.56 13.04
N VAL A 148 6.09 -19.31 13.75
CA VAL A 148 7.47 -18.94 14.01
C VAL A 148 8.37 -19.64 12.99
N SER A 149 9.03 -18.84 12.16
CA SER A 149 10.04 -19.35 11.23
C SER A 149 11.39 -19.40 11.94
N ARG A 150 12.01 -20.59 11.98
CA ARG A 150 13.43 -20.72 12.31
C ARG A 150 14.25 -20.17 11.16
N VAL A 151 15.17 -19.26 11.46
CA VAL A 151 16.26 -18.94 10.54
C VAL A 151 17.30 -20.02 10.76
N CYS A 152 17.42 -20.95 9.81
CA CYS A 152 18.63 -21.75 9.72
C CYS A 152 19.75 -20.80 9.35
N ILE A 153 20.48 -20.30 10.35
CA ILE A 153 21.75 -19.61 10.13
C ILE A 153 22.71 -20.71 9.67
N TYR A 154 22.75 -20.98 8.37
CA TYR A 154 23.92 -21.63 7.79
C TYR A 154 25.01 -20.56 7.82
N GLY A 155 26.00 -20.78 8.69
CA GLY A 155 27.13 -19.90 8.86
C GLY A 155 27.86 -19.66 7.55
N THR A 156 28.27 -18.42 7.36
CA THR A 156 29.29 -17.99 6.40
C THR A 156 30.23 -17.05 7.13
#